data_AF-A0ABD2UTL7-F1
#
_entry.id   AF-A0ABD2UTL7-F1
#
_cell.length_a   1.000
_cell.length_b   1.000
_cell.length_c   1.000
_cell.angle_alpha   90.00
_cell.angle_beta   90.00
_cell.angle_gamma   90.00
#
_symmetry.space_group_name_H-M   'P 1'
#
loop_
_entity.id
_entity.type
_entity.pdbx_description
1 polymer ?
#
loop_
_entity_poly.entity_id
_entity_poly.type
_entity_poly.pdbx_seq_one_letter_code
_entity_poly.pdbx_strand_id
1 'polypeptide(L)'
;MTHEPNWLLDWYFDNLTGKNVTYLIRDHLKERCRLRIAGDVHHYMRHSYVPSNKPVYVQHLLVNGCGGAFLHPTHVFKNFKEVYGTSYETKAAYPTFEDSSRIALGNILKFRKKNWQFDVIGGMIYFMLVFSMFPQCQLDHILKDDTFSGRLGTFFGTVWDLFMYMLGCSYVSAAGAILLLTIAIVFVPSTVSWKKRLLIGILHVSAHLAAALILMLLMELGVEICIRHKLLATSGYHTLYQWYQSVESEHFPDPTGLRERIEQWTFGLYPACIKYLMSGFDVPEVMAVTRSNICKNGIDSLSRGGAVIYYASVFLYFWVLSTPVVSLILGSYLYISINWLHIHFDEAFSSLRIANYKSFTRFHINTKGDLEVFTLAVDKVPKEWKLDPNWDGESKQPQEPSYLQKFPSKWRAKVSQQDPVNTVRIIDHFVIEQKEKPDSELSNG
;
A
#
# COMPACT_ATOMS: atom_id res chain seq x y z
N MET A 1 1.75 -17.36 28.46
CA MET A 1 2.12 -16.81 27.13
C MET A 1 1.12 -17.34 26.12
N THR A 2 0.60 -16.49 25.24
CA THR A 2 -0.22 -16.88 24.08
C THR A 2 0.45 -16.39 22.81
N HIS A 3 0.12 -16.99 21.66
CA HIS A 3 0.60 -16.51 20.37
C HIS A 3 0.04 -15.10 20.08
N GLU A 4 -1.29 -15.02 20.09
CA GLU A 4 -2.05 -13.83 19.72
C GLU A 4 -2.53 -13.06 20.98
N PRO A 5 -2.53 -11.71 20.96
CA PRO A 5 -3.10 -10.91 22.02
C PRO A 5 -4.62 -10.84 21.87
N ASN A 6 -5.33 -11.97 22.06
CA ASN A 6 -6.78 -12.02 21.85
C ASN A 6 -7.52 -10.95 22.66
N TRP A 7 -7.05 -10.55 23.84
CA TRP A 7 -7.69 -9.46 24.61
C TRP A 7 -7.73 -8.12 23.86
N LEU A 8 -6.71 -7.84 23.05
CA LEU A 8 -6.58 -6.60 22.29
C LEU A 8 -7.32 -6.69 20.96
N LEU A 9 -7.20 -7.84 20.29
CA LEU A 9 -7.84 -8.08 18.99
C LEU A 9 -9.34 -8.34 19.13
N ASP A 10 -9.78 -9.06 20.16
CA ASP A 10 -11.20 -9.22 20.50
C ASP A 10 -11.84 -7.86 20.79
N TRP A 11 -11.15 -6.97 21.51
CA TRP A 11 -11.60 -5.59 21.73
C TRP A 11 -11.70 -4.79 20.43
N TYR A 12 -10.70 -4.91 19.55
CA TYR A 12 -10.68 -4.18 18.28
C TYR A 12 -11.73 -4.71 17.29
N PHE A 13 -11.88 -6.03 17.20
CA PHE A 13 -12.76 -6.69 16.26
C PHE A 13 -14.20 -6.90 16.76
N ASP A 14 -14.48 -6.56 18.02
CA ASP A 14 -15.73 -6.88 18.71
C ASP A 14 -16.10 -8.37 18.60
N ASN A 15 -15.11 -9.22 18.83
CA ASN A 15 -15.20 -10.68 18.71
C ASN A 15 -14.79 -11.37 20.02
N LEU A 16 -15.05 -12.68 20.14
CA LEU A 16 -14.69 -13.47 21.33
C LEU A 16 -13.97 -14.76 20.91
N THR A 17 -12.70 -14.64 20.54
CA THR A 17 -11.87 -15.76 20.08
C THR A 17 -11.17 -16.48 21.23
N GLY A 18 -10.79 -15.75 22.29
CA GLY A 18 -9.98 -16.27 23.41
C GLY A 18 -10.72 -17.09 24.47
N LYS A 19 -11.82 -17.79 24.16
CA LYS A 19 -12.70 -18.44 25.16
C LYS A 19 -11.99 -19.42 26.09
N ASN A 20 -11.19 -20.34 25.54
CA ASN A 20 -10.47 -21.35 26.34
C ASN A 20 -9.43 -20.72 27.26
N VAL A 21 -8.68 -19.73 26.78
CA VAL A 21 -7.71 -19.00 27.58
C VAL A 21 -8.39 -18.18 28.66
N THR A 22 -9.55 -17.59 28.34
CA THR A 22 -10.38 -16.86 29.30
C THR A 22 -10.86 -17.78 30.43
N TYR A 23 -11.36 -18.96 30.09
CA TYR A 23 -11.78 -19.98 31.06
C TYR A 23 -10.60 -20.43 31.95
N LEU A 24 -9.44 -20.73 31.36
CA LEU A 24 -8.23 -21.07 32.10
C LEU A 24 -7.85 -19.96 33.11
N ILE A 25 -7.88 -18.70 32.67
CA ILE A 25 -7.49 -17.56 33.51
C ILE A 25 -8.52 -17.34 34.63
N ARG A 26 -9.82 -17.35 34.32
CA ARG A 26 -10.87 -16.97 35.28
C ARG A 26 -11.20 -18.09 36.25
N ASP A 27 -11.35 -19.32 35.76
CA ASP A 27 -11.88 -20.43 36.53
C ASP A 27 -10.78 -21.21 37.26
N HIS A 28 -9.62 -21.38 36.60
CA HIS A 28 -8.51 -22.18 37.15
C HIS A 28 -7.40 -21.32 37.79
N LEU A 29 -6.91 -20.28 37.11
CA LEU A 29 -5.83 -19.44 37.64
C LEU A 29 -6.35 -18.38 38.62
N LYS A 30 -7.58 -17.89 38.44
CA LYS A 30 -8.19 -16.83 39.25
C LYS A 30 -7.25 -15.62 39.34
N GLU A 31 -6.79 -15.26 40.53
CA GLU A 31 -5.91 -14.10 40.77
C GLU A 31 -4.40 -14.42 40.65
N ARG A 32 -4.05 -15.64 40.21
CA ARG A 32 -2.65 -16.08 40.11
C ARG A 32 -1.94 -15.62 38.84
N CYS A 33 -2.68 -15.22 37.80
CA CYS A 33 -2.07 -14.77 36.56
C CYS A 33 -1.58 -13.33 36.72
N ARG A 34 -0.28 -13.14 37.01
CA ARG A 34 0.28 -11.79 37.16
C ARG A 34 0.52 -11.10 35.82
N LEU A 35 0.99 -11.87 34.83
CA LEU A 35 1.40 -11.35 33.53
C LEU A 35 0.88 -12.26 32.42
N ARG A 36 0.16 -11.68 31.45
CA ARG A 36 -0.20 -12.33 30.19
C ARG A 36 0.54 -11.65 29.04
N ILE A 37 1.29 -12.44 28.27
CA ILE A 37 2.11 -11.96 27.15
C ILE A 37 1.69 -12.60 25.83
N ALA A 38 1.79 -11.85 24.73
CA ALA A 38 1.58 -12.31 23.36
C ALA A 38 2.38 -11.49 22.33
N GLY A 39 2.50 -11.98 21.09
CA GLY A 39 3.44 -11.43 20.09
C GLY A 39 2.96 -11.35 18.63
N ASP A 40 1.73 -11.74 18.30
CA ASP A 40 1.26 -11.70 16.90
C ASP A 40 1.05 -10.27 16.36
N VAL A 41 0.78 -9.29 17.23
CA VAL A 41 0.69 -7.89 16.83
C VAL A 41 2.06 -7.24 16.94
N HIS A 42 2.62 -6.82 15.81
CA HIS A 42 4.01 -6.42 15.64
C HIS A 42 4.39 -5.03 16.19
N HIS A 43 3.93 -4.73 17.40
CA HIS A 43 4.35 -3.57 18.17
C HIS A 43 4.67 -4.01 19.60
N TYR A 44 5.07 -3.06 20.43
CA TYR A 44 5.11 -3.26 21.87
C TYR A 44 4.05 -2.40 22.56
N MET A 45 3.31 -3.00 23.49
CA MET A 45 2.30 -2.30 24.27
C MET A 45 2.10 -2.96 25.63
N ARG A 46 2.23 -2.19 26.71
CA ARG A 46 1.98 -2.64 28.08
C ARG A 46 0.77 -1.94 28.67
N HIS A 47 -0.12 -2.75 29.23
CA HIS A 47 -1.23 -2.30 30.05
C HIS A 47 -1.10 -2.85 31.46
N SER A 48 -1.41 -2.03 32.45
CA SER A 48 -1.48 -2.41 33.86
C SER A 48 -2.89 -2.21 34.37
N TYR A 49 -3.36 -3.11 35.23
CA TYR A 49 -4.69 -2.98 35.82
C TYR A 49 -4.80 -1.70 36.65
N VAL A 50 -6.01 -1.15 36.71
CA VAL A 50 -6.38 -0.06 37.59
C VAL A 50 -7.01 -0.66 38.85
N PRO A 51 -6.51 -0.36 40.06
CA PRO A 51 -7.09 -0.87 41.30
C PRO A 51 -8.58 -0.57 41.42
N SER A 52 -9.37 -1.58 41.79
CA SER A 52 -10.82 -1.47 42.03
C SER A 52 -11.28 -2.56 42.98
N ASN A 53 -12.54 -2.48 43.45
CA ASN A 53 -13.14 -3.49 44.33
C ASN A 53 -13.49 -4.81 43.59
N LYS A 54 -13.26 -4.89 42.27
CA LYS A 54 -13.55 -6.08 41.46
C LYS A 54 -12.38 -7.06 41.50
N PRO A 55 -12.62 -8.38 41.34
CA PRO A 55 -11.55 -9.36 41.22
C PRO A 55 -10.67 -9.05 40.01
N VAL A 56 -9.35 -9.14 40.21
CA VAL A 56 -8.34 -8.91 39.17
C VAL A 56 -7.78 -10.25 38.71
N TYR A 57 -8.12 -10.66 37.50
CA TYR A 57 -7.65 -11.92 36.94
C TYR A 57 -6.25 -11.82 36.34
N VAL A 58 -5.90 -10.65 35.80
CA VAL A 58 -4.57 -10.38 35.22
C VAL A 58 -4.11 -9.00 35.64
N GLN A 59 -2.88 -8.87 36.16
CA GLN A 59 -2.36 -7.55 36.55
C GLN A 59 -1.73 -6.80 35.38
N HIS A 60 -1.00 -7.50 34.52
CA HIS A 60 -0.32 -6.91 33.37
C HIS A 60 -0.64 -7.65 32.07
N LEU A 61 -0.98 -6.87 31.04
CA LEU A 61 -1.15 -7.35 29.67
C LEU A 61 -0.02 -6.78 28.82
N LEU A 62 0.78 -7.65 28.22
CA LEU A 62 1.93 -7.28 27.42
C LEU A 62 1.82 -7.81 26.01
N VAL A 63 1.83 -6.91 25.04
CA VAL A 63 2.05 -7.26 23.64
C VAL A 63 3.50 -6.94 23.34
N ASN A 64 4.27 -7.93 22.87
CA ASN A 64 5.56 -7.71 22.25
C ASN A 64 5.70 -8.60 21.02
N GLY A 65 5.25 -8.07 19.88
CA GLY A 65 5.38 -8.73 18.58
C GLY A 65 6.44 -8.13 17.67
N CYS A 66 7.31 -7.27 18.20
CA CYS A 66 8.24 -6.49 17.38
C CYS A 66 9.16 -7.36 16.50
N GLY A 67 9.34 -8.65 16.81
CA GLY A 67 10.06 -9.61 15.97
C GLY A 67 9.42 -9.95 14.61
N GLY A 68 8.17 -9.55 14.36
CA GLY A 68 7.43 -9.88 13.14
C GLY A 68 7.94 -9.25 11.83
N ALA A 69 7.29 -9.55 10.71
CA ALA A 69 7.77 -9.16 9.38
C ALA A 69 7.76 -7.63 9.14
N PHE A 70 6.80 -6.91 9.71
CA PHE A 70 6.65 -5.46 9.60
C PHE A 70 6.01 -4.90 10.86
N LEU A 71 6.23 -3.61 11.15
CA LEU A 71 5.64 -2.92 12.30
C LEU A 71 4.10 -2.85 12.21
N HIS A 72 3.36 -3.06 13.30
CA HIS A 72 1.94 -2.70 13.43
C HIS A 72 1.76 -1.34 14.12
N PRO A 73 0.65 -0.62 13.85
CA PRO A 73 0.37 0.63 14.53
C PRO A 73 0.02 0.42 16.00
N THR A 74 0.51 1.28 16.87
CA THR A 74 0.05 1.41 18.27
C THR A 74 -1.16 2.35 18.42
N HIS A 75 -1.28 3.43 17.63
CA HIS A 75 -2.30 4.48 17.83
C HIS A 75 -3.74 4.01 17.63
N VAL A 76 -3.95 2.96 16.83
CA VAL A 76 -5.24 2.30 16.63
C VAL A 76 -5.80 1.73 17.94
N PHE A 77 -4.92 1.30 18.84
CA PHE A 77 -5.28 0.62 20.09
C PHE A 77 -5.30 1.54 21.32
N LYS A 78 -5.11 2.86 21.14
CA LYS A 78 -4.99 3.83 22.24
C LYS A 78 -6.17 3.88 23.21
N ASN A 79 -7.36 3.46 22.75
CA ASN A 79 -8.62 3.53 23.49
C ASN A 79 -8.95 2.22 24.24
N PHE A 80 -8.08 1.20 24.14
CA PHE A 80 -8.25 -0.04 24.88
C PHE A 80 -8.16 0.23 26.39
N LYS A 81 -9.18 -0.19 27.15
CA LYS A 81 -9.32 0.15 28.58
C LYS A 81 -9.87 -0.95 29.47
N GLU A 82 -10.48 -2.00 28.94
CA GLU A 82 -11.17 -2.98 29.77
C GLU A 82 -11.10 -4.39 29.20
N VAL A 83 -10.87 -5.37 30.08
CA VAL A 83 -10.93 -6.80 29.77
C VAL A 83 -11.55 -7.53 30.96
N TYR A 84 -12.56 -8.36 30.70
CA TYR A 84 -13.25 -9.17 31.71
C TYR A 84 -13.80 -8.38 32.92
N GLY A 85 -14.20 -7.12 32.74
CA GLY A 85 -14.69 -6.28 33.85
C GLY A 85 -13.59 -5.54 34.61
N THR A 86 -12.31 -5.81 34.32
CA THR A 86 -11.14 -5.15 34.90
C THR A 86 -10.67 -4.02 34.00
N SER A 87 -10.54 -2.82 34.56
CA SER A 87 -10.00 -1.66 33.86
C SER A 87 -8.48 -1.70 33.79
N TYR A 88 -7.92 -1.22 32.69
CA TYR A 88 -6.49 -1.14 32.41
C TYR A 88 -6.11 0.24 31.92
N GLU A 89 -4.87 0.62 32.24
CA GLU A 89 -4.23 1.83 31.75
C GLU A 89 -3.01 1.44 30.90
N THR A 90 -2.85 2.08 29.74
CA THR A 90 -1.64 1.92 28.92
C THR A 90 -0.46 2.59 29.62
N LYS A 91 0.58 1.82 29.96
CA LYS A 91 1.79 2.36 30.62
C LYS A 91 2.92 2.63 29.64
N ALA A 92 3.01 1.86 28.56
CA ALA A 92 4.03 2.05 27.53
C ALA A 92 3.54 1.55 26.18
N ALA A 93 3.96 2.22 25.11
CA ALA A 93 3.72 1.81 23.72
C ALA A 93 4.96 2.13 22.88
N TYR A 94 5.33 1.22 21.98
CA TYR A 94 6.46 1.39 21.09
C TYR A 94 6.15 0.88 19.68
N PRO A 95 6.16 1.76 18.66
CA PRO A 95 6.36 3.21 18.75
C PRO A 95 5.28 3.93 19.57
N THR A 96 5.56 5.17 19.99
CA THR A 96 4.55 6.01 20.66
C THR A 96 3.33 6.21 19.74
N PHE A 97 2.17 6.57 20.30
CA PHE A 97 0.97 6.79 19.48
C PHE A 97 1.16 7.91 18.44
N GLU A 98 1.85 8.98 18.81
CA GLU A 98 2.15 10.09 17.92
C GLU A 98 3.10 9.66 16.79
N ASP A 99 4.19 8.95 17.13
CA ASP A 99 5.12 8.41 16.13
C ASP A 99 4.43 7.45 15.18
N SER A 100 3.59 6.58 15.72
CA SER A 100 2.81 5.61 14.98
C SER A 100 1.86 6.27 13.97
N SER A 101 1.13 7.31 14.40
CA SER A 101 0.26 8.08 13.52
C SER A 101 1.05 8.82 12.43
N ARG A 102 2.21 9.38 12.77
CA ARG A 102 3.10 10.04 11.82
C ARG A 102 3.72 9.07 10.82
N ILE A 103 4.07 7.85 11.25
CA ILE A 103 4.56 6.80 10.36
C ILE A 103 3.53 6.45 9.29
N ALA A 104 2.23 6.48 9.63
CA ALA A 104 1.15 6.20 8.70
C ALA A 104 1.11 7.15 7.50
N LEU A 105 1.65 8.38 7.61
CA LEU A 105 1.81 9.32 6.48
C LEU A 105 2.63 8.72 5.33
N GLY A 106 3.46 7.73 5.63
CA GLY A 106 4.13 6.90 4.63
C GLY A 106 3.19 6.29 3.60
N ASN A 107 1.91 6.08 3.91
CA ASN A 107 0.93 5.56 2.95
C ASN A 107 0.71 6.52 1.77
N ILE A 108 0.75 7.83 1.99
CA ILE A 108 0.63 8.79 0.88
C ILE A 108 1.93 8.83 0.08
N LEU A 109 3.07 8.93 0.78
CA LEU A 109 4.36 9.28 0.15
C LEU A 109 5.14 8.07 -0.39
N LYS A 110 4.95 6.90 0.20
CA LYS A 110 5.80 5.71 -0.04
C LYS A 110 5.02 4.52 -0.59
N PHE A 111 3.69 4.53 -0.58
CA PHE A 111 2.88 3.39 -1.03
C PHE A 111 3.24 2.98 -2.46
N ARG A 112 3.23 3.92 -3.41
CA ARG A 112 3.60 3.62 -4.81
C ARG A 112 5.01 3.05 -4.93
N LYS A 113 5.99 3.67 -4.27
CA LYS A 113 7.40 3.22 -4.30
C LYS A 113 7.57 1.81 -3.75
N LYS A 114 6.80 1.45 -2.72
CA LYS A 114 6.84 0.14 -2.06
C LYS A 114 6.02 -0.91 -2.80
N ASN A 115 4.95 -0.50 -3.48
CA ASN A 115 3.95 -1.36 -4.08
C ASN A 115 3.81 -1.09 -5.58
N TRP A 116 4.92 -0.87 -6.30
CA TRP A 116 4.88 -0.56 -7.74
C TRP A 116 4.15 -1.62 -8.58
N GLN A 117 4.09 -2.88 -8.11
CA GLN A 117 3.32 -3.95 -8.75
C GLN A 117 1.81 -3.66 -8.73
N PHE A 118 1.32 -2.91 -7.74
CA PHE A 118 -0.06 -2.46 -7.69
C PHE A 118 -0.40 -1.50 -8.85
N ASP A 119 0.56 -0.74 -9.37
CA ASP A 119 0.33 0.13 -10.54
C ASP A 119 -0.17 -0.68 -11.75
N VAL A 120 0.32 -1.90 -11.95
CA VAL A 120 -0.16 -2.77 -13.05
C VAL A 120 -1.66 -3.03 -12.93
N ILE A 121 -2.11 -3.48 -11.75
CA ILE A 121 -3.52 -3.79 -11.48
C ILE A 121 -4.37 -2.51 -11.49
N GLY A 122 -3.88 -1.45 -10.83
CA GLY A 122 -4.58 -0.18 -10.71
C GLY A 122 -4.85 0.49 -12.06
N GLY A 123 -3.87 0.50 -12.96
CA GLY A 123 -4.05 1.04 -14.30
C GLY A 123 -5.02 0.22 -15.15
N MET A 124 -5.04 -1.12 -15.02
CA MET A 124 -6.06 -1.96 -15.66
C MET A 124 -7.47 -1.66 -15.15
N ILE A 125 -7.62 -1.49 -13.83
CA ILE A 125 -8.91 -1.12 -13.22
C ILE A 125 -9.37 0.23 -13.78
N TYR A 126 -8.50 1.25 -13.78
CA TYR A 126 -8.85 2.58 -14.31
C TYR A 126 -9.25 2.51 -15.78
N PHE A 127 -8.50 1.76 -16.59
CA PHE A 127 -8.84 1.61 -18.00
C PHE A 127 -10.20 0.94 -18.18
N MET A 128 -10.51 -0.10 -17.42
CA MET A 128 -11.83 -0.74 -17.44
C MET A 128 -12.96 0.22 -17.04
N LEU A 129 -12.72 1.08 -16.04
CA LEU A 129 -13.69 2.10 -15.61
C LEU A 129 -14.02 3.12 -16.70
N VAL A 130 -13.10 3.38 -17.66
CA VAL A 130 -13.33 4.35 -18.74
C VAL A 130 -13.40 3.76 -20.15
N PHE A 131 -13.25 2.44 -20.26
CA PHE A 131 -13.12 1.72 -21.53
C PHE A 131 -14.22 2.09 -22.54
N SER A 132 -15.47 2.11 -22.09
CA SER A 132 -16.63 2.35 -22.93
C SER A 132 -16.79 3.80 -23.40
N MET A 133 -15.93 4.71 -22.92
CA MET A 133 -15.99 6.13 -23.25
C MET A 133 -14.89 6.55 -24.23
N PHE A 134 -14.02 5.65 -24.66
CA PHE A 134 -13.06 5.95 -25.72
C PHE A 134 -13.63 5.64 -27.12
N PRO A 135 -13.32 6.46 -28.15
CA PRO A 135 -12.78 7.83 -28.09
C PRO A 135 -13.82 8.91 -27.74
N GLN A 136 -13.35 10.10 -27.37
CA GLN A 136 -14.19 11.29 -27.21
C GLN A 136 -14.13 12.19 -28.44
N CYS A 137 -15.15 12.15 -29.30
CA CYS A 137 -15.15 12.82 -30.61
C CYS A 137 -15.61 14.29 -30.60
N GLN A 138 -16.31 14.72 -29.55
CA GLN A 138 -16.85 16.08 -29.44
C GLN A 138 -16.21 16.76 -28.24
N LEU A 139 -15.04 17.37 -28.42
CA LEU A 139 -14.32 18.11 -27.36
C LEU A 139 -14.19 19.60 -27.66
N ASP A 140 -14.65 20.03 -28.83
CA ASP A 140 -14.47 21.38 -29.32
C ASP A 140 -15.10 22.44 -28.42
N HIS A 141 -16.23 22.13 -27.79
CA HIS A 141 -16.93 23.04 -26.89
C HIS A 141 -16.12 23.40 -25.65
N ILE A 142 -15.25 22.50 -25.17
CA ILE A 142 -14.37 22.76 -24.01
C ILE A 142 -13.31 23.81 -24.36
N LEU A 143 -12.90 23.90 -25.62
CA LEU A 143 -11.84 24.80 -26.09
C LEU A 143 -12.36 26.13 -26.67
N LYS A 144 -13.69 26.30 -26.80
CA LYS A 144 -14.30 27.48 -27.43
C LYS A 144 -14.46 28.69 -26.49
N ASP A 145 -14.53 28.47 -25.17
CA ASP A 145 -14.72 29.56 -24.21
C ASP A 145 -13.43 30.34 -23.96
N ASP A 146 -13.50 31.67 -24.10
CA ASP A 146 -12.35 32.55 -23.88
C ASP A 146 -11.93 32.61 -22.39
N THR A 147 -12.89 32.46 -21.47
CA THR A 147 -12.65 32.55 -20.03
C THR A 147 -12.19 31.22 -19.42
N PHE A 148 -11.25 31.28 -18.48
CA PHE A 148 -10.76 30.10 -17.76
C PHE A 148 -11.87 29.41 -16.94
N SER A 149 -12.75 30.18 -16.31
CA SER A 149 -13.89 29.64 -15.54
C SER A 149 -14.91 28.95 -16.45
N GLY A 150 -15.18 29.49 -17.64
CA GLY A 150 -16.06 28.85 -18.63
C GLY A 150 -15.50 27.50 -19.08
N ARG A 151 -14.20 27.46 -19.42
CA ARG A 151 -13.50 26.21 -19.77
C ARG A 151 -13.52 25.16 -18.66
N LEU A 152 -13.34 25.56 -17.41
CA LEU A 152 -13.47 24.64 -16.27
C LEU A 152 -14.92 24.14 -16.11
N GLY A 153 -15.91 25.02 -16.25
CA GLY A 153 -17.32 24.66 -16.19
C GLY A 153 -17.72 23.64 -17.26
N THR A 154 -17.34 23.87 -18.51
CA THR A 154 -17.60 22.95 -19.63
C THR A 154 -16.83 21.64 -19.48
N PHE A 155 -15.59 21.68 -18.98
CA PHE A 155 -14.82 20.48 -18.67
C PHE A 155 -15.52 19.59 -17.63
N PHE A 156 -15.88 20.15 -16.46
CA PHE A 156 -16.56 19.38 -15.42
C PHE A 156 -17.98 18.97 -15.81
N GLY A 157 -18.68 19.78 -16.62
CA GLY A 157 -19.93 19.39 -17.25
C GLY A 157 -19.77 18.15 -18.13
N THR A 158 -18.73 18.12 -18.97
CA THR A 158 -18.41 16.96 -19.81
C THR A 158 -18.06 15.73 -18.97
N VAL A 159 -17.28 15.88 -17.88
CA VAL A 159 -16.99 14.77 -16.94
C VAL A 159 -18.29 14.21 -16.34
N TRP A 160 -19.25 15.07 -16.01
CA TRP A 160 -20.54 14.67 -15.48
C TRP A 160 -21.41 13.94 -16.51
N ASP A 161 -21.45 14.43 -17.76
CA ASP A 161 -22.16 13.78 -18.85
C ASP A 161 -21.57 12.39 -19.14
N LEU A 162 -20.25 12.25 -19.09
CA LEU A 162 -19.55 10.97 -19.21
C LEU A 162 -19.86 10.02 -18.06
N PHE A 163 -19.98 10.55 -16.84
CA PHE A 163 -20.39 9.78 -15.68
C PHE A 163 -21.82 9.24 -15.86
N MET A 164 -22.76 10.08 -16.30
CA MET A 164 -24.14 9.68 -16.57
C MET A 164 -24.24 8.66 -17.72
N TYR A 165 -23.48 8.88 -18.79
CA TYR A 165 -23.38 7.93 -19.90
C TYR A 165 -22.85 6.57 -19.44
N MET A 166 -21.80 6.56 -18.62
CA MET A 166 -21.23 5.33 -18.08
C MET A 166 -22.27 4.55 -17.25
N LEU A 167 -23.03 5.22 -16.39
CA LEU A 167 -24.07 4.58 -15.59
C LEU A 167 -25.28 4.10 -16.40
N GLY A 168 -25.70 4.87 -17.40
CA GLY A 168 -26.95 4.61 -18.14
C GLY A 168 -26.81 3.74 -19.38
N CYS A 169 -25.69 3.87 -20.10
CA CYS A 169 -25.55 3.34 -21.46
C CYS A 169 -24.37 2.36 -21.62
N SER A 170 -23.44 2.30 -20.66
CA SER A 170 -22.24 1.47 -20.79
C SER A 170 -22.36 0.16 -20.00
N TYR A 171 -22.12 -0.98 -20.65
CA TYR A 171 -22.17 -2.27 -19.96
C TYR A 171 -20.85 -2.60 -19.24
N VAL A 172 -19.72 -2.47 -19.92
CA VAL A 172 -18.40 -2.89 -19.40
C VAL A 172 -17.94 -1.98 -18.25
N SER A 173 -17.93 -0.67 -18.48
CA SER A 173 -17.49 0.30 -17.47
C SER A 173 -18.43 0.39 -16.26
N ALA A 174 -19.76 0.29 -16.45
CA ALA A 174 -20.70 0.20 -15.32
C ALA A 174 -20.50 -1.08 -14.50
N ALA A 175 -20.34 -2.24 -15.15
CA ALA A 175 -20.07 -3.49 -14.45
C ALA A 175 -18.75 -3.42 -13.67
N GLY A 176 -17.70 -2.84 -14.27
CA GLY A 176 -16.42 -2.57 -13.60
C GLY A 176 -16.58 -1.67 -12.36
N ALA A 177 -17.37 -0.60 -12.46
CA ALA A 177 -17.63 0.30 -11.34
C ALA A 177 -18.43 -0.37 -10.21
N ILE A 178 -19.44 -1.17 -10.53
CA ILE A 178 -20.23 -1.95 -9.55
C ILE A 178 -19.36 -3.00 -8.87
N LEU A 179 -18.50 -3.69 -9.63
CA LEU A 179 -17.57 -4.69 -9.07
C LEU A 179 -16.59 -4.02 -8.12
N LEU A 180 -15.98 -2.90 -8.52
CA LEU A 180 -15.06 -2.13 -7.68
C LEU A 180 -15.76 -1.64 -6.41
N LEU A 181 -17.00 -1.15 -6.52
CA LEU A 181 -17.81 -0.75 -5.36
C LEU A 181 -18.08 -1.91 -4.41
N THR A 182 -18.45 -3.07 -4.95
CA THR A 182 -18.67 -4.29 -4.17
C THR A 182 -17.40 -4.67 -3.40
N ILE A 183 -16.26 -4.72 -4.10
CA ILE A 183 -14.96 -5.03 -3.49
C ILE A 183 -14.62 -4.00 -2.41
N ALA A 184 -14.79 -2.70 -2.67
CA ALA A 184 -14.47 -1.65 -1.71
C ALA A 184 -15.33 -1.74 -0.43
N ILE A 185 -16.62 -2.05 -0.53
CA ILE A 185 -17.50 -2.22 0.64
C ILE A 185 -17.11 -3.47 1.44
N VAL A 186 -16.81 -4.58 0.75
CA VAL A 186 -16.39 -5.83 1.39
C VAL A 186 -15.04 -5.67 2.07
N PHE A 187 -14.11 -4.92 1.46
CA PHE A 187 -12.78 -4.65 1.98
C PHE A 187 -12.81 -3.91 3.31
N VAL A 188 -13.76 -2.99 3.52
CA VAL A 188 -13.91 -2.32 4.83
C VAL A 188 -14.23 -3.36 5.92
N PRO A 189 -13.48 -3.39 7.05
CA PRO A 189 -13.65 -4.40 8.09
C PRO A 189 -15.07 -4.47 8.65
N SER A 190 -15.49 -5.67 9.07
CA SER A 190 -16.80 -5.92 9.66
C SER A 190 -17.02 -5.27 11.02
N THR A 191 -15.96 -4.76 11.65
CA THR A 191 -16.00 -3.98 12.90
C THR A 191 -16.78 -2.67 12.76
N VAL A 192 -16.94 -2.21 11.52
CA VAL A 192 -17.67 -1.00 11.18
C VAL A 192 -19.10 -1.36 10.76
N SER A 193 -20.07 -0.55 11.20
CA SER A 193 -21.47 -0.77 10.82
C SER A 193 -21.68 -0.74 9.30
N TRP A 194 -22.64 -1.53 8.80
CA TRP A 194 -22.93 -1.65 7.37
C TRP A 194 -23.13 -0.30 6.67
N LYS A 195 -23.83 0.65 7.31
CA LYS A 195 -24.04 2.02 6.79
C LYS A 195 -22.72 2.77 6.58
N LYS A 196 -21.78 2.66 7.52
CA LYS A 196 -20.47 3.30 7.43
C LYS A 196 -19.59 2.59 6.39
N ARG A 197 -19.64 1.26 6.29
CA ARG A 197 -18.95 0.50 5.24
C ARG A 197 -19.39 0.94 3.84
N LEU A 198 -20.70 1.08 3.64
CA LEU A 198 -21.29 1.60 2.42
C LEU A 198 -20.78 3.02 2.11
N LEU A 199 -20.83 3.93 3.10
CA LEU A 199 -20.36 5.30 2.93
C LEU A 199 -18.87 5.37 2.55
N ILE A 200 -18.01 4.65 3.28
CA ILE A 200 -16.56 4.61 3.03
C ILE A 200 -16.29 4.04 1.63
N GLY A 201 -16.94 2.93 1.27
CA GLY A 201 -16.81 2.31 -0.05
C GLY A 201 -17.24 3.24 -1.19
N ILE A 202 -18.41 3.88 -1.06
CA ILE A 202 -18.89 4.86 -2.05
C ILE A 202 -17.92 6.02 -2.20
N LEU A 203 -17.46 6.63 -1.10
CA LEU A 203 -16.52 7.76 -1.17
C LEU A 203 -15.20 7.36 -1.83
N HIS A 204 -14.67 6.19 -1.50
CA HIS A 204 -13.43 5.68 -2.07
C HIS A 204 -13.55 5.40 -3.58
N VAL A 205 -14.63 4.76 -4.00
CA VAL A 205 -14.88 4.43 -5.41
C VAL A 205 -15.19 5.68 -6.22
N SER A 206 -15.94 6.63 -5.67
CA SER A 206 -16.19 7.93 -6.30
C SER A 206 -14.90 8.70 -6.55
N ALA A 207 -13.94 8.65 -5.62
CA ALA A 207 -12.62 9.27 -5.84
C ALA A 207 -11.86 8.60 -6.99
N HIS A 208 -11.85 7.27 -7.05
CA HIS A 208 -11.23 6.53 -8.15
C HIS A 208 -11.92 6.80 -9.50
N LEU A 209 -13.24 6.81 -9.53
CA LEU A 209 -14.04 7.02 -10.73
C LEU A 209 -13.87 8.44 -11.28
N ALA A 210 -13.96 9.46 -10.42
CA ALA A 210 -13.73 10.84 -10.80
C ALA A 210 -12.32 11.02 -11.37
N ALA A 211 -11.31 10.46 -10.71
CA ALA A 211 -9.93 10.52 -11.21
C ALA A 211 -9.77 9.81 -12.57
N ALA A 212 -10.37 8.63 -12.76
CA ALA A 212 -10.30 7.91 -14.03
C ALA A 212 -10.92 8.72 -15.17
N LEU A 213 -12.12 9.28 -14.97
CA LEU A 213 -12.82 10.11 -15.96
C LEU A 213 -12.06 11.39 -16.28
N ILE A 214 -11.56 12.09 -15.26
CA ILE A 214 -10.78 13.33 -15.44
C ILE A 214 -9.50 13.04 -16.23
N LEU A 215 -8.74 12.00 -15.88
CA LEU A 215 -7.51 11.65 -16.60
C LEU A 215 -7.79 11.20 -18.03
N MET A 216 -8.88 10.48 -18.25
CA MET A 216 -9.29 10.06 -19.59
C MET A 216 -9.58 11.28 -20.46
N LEU A 217 -10.40 12.21 -19.94
CA LEU A 217 -10.77 13.42 -20.66
C LEU A 217 -9.55 14.32 -20.91
N LEU A 218 -8.63 14.44 -19.95
CA LEU A 218 -7.37 15.18 -20.13
C LEU A 218 -6.50 14.56 -21.23
N MET A 219 -6.41 13.23 -21.30
CA MET A 219 -5.67 12.55 -22.35
C MET A 219 -6.31 12.77 -23.73
N GLU A 220 -7.63 12.57 -23.85
CA GLU A 220 -8.37 12.81 -25.09
C GLU A 220 -8.27 14.27 -25.56
N LEU A 221 -8.36 15.23 -24.63
CA LEU A 221 -8.17 16.64 -24.92
C LEU A 221 -6.74 16.94 -25.38
N GLY A 222 -5.73 16.30 -24.77
CA GLY A 222 -4.34 16.41 -25.20
C GLY A 222 -4.14 15.90 -26.64
N VAL A 223 -4.75 14.77 -26.99
CA VAL A 223 -4.73 14.22 -28.35
C VAL A 223 -5.43 15.18 -29.33
N GLU A 224 -6.61 15.69 -28.97
CA GLU A 224 -7.36 16.66 -29.78
C GLU A 224 -6.56 17.95 -30.04
N ILE A 225 -5.90 18.50 -29.03
CA ILE A 225 -5.02 19.67 -29.16
C ILE A 225 -3.86 19.36 -30.13
N CYS A 226 -3.23 18.19 -30.02
CA CYS A 226 -2.15 17.79 -30.92
C CYS A 226 -2.62 17.68 -32.37
N ILE A 227 -3.82 17.11 -32.61
CA ILE A 227 -4.41 17.02 -33.94
C ILE A 227 -4.69 18.42 -34.51
N ARG A 228 -5.31 19.31 -33.71
CA ARG A 228 -5.63 20.69 -34.12
C ARG A 228 -4.39 21.50 -34.51
N HIS A 229 -3.29 21.34 -33.78
CA HIS A 229 -2.03 22.00 -34.06
C HIS A 229 -1.17 21.28 -35.12
N LYS A 230 -1.71 20.26 -35.80
CA LYS A 230 -1.01 19.46 -36.82
C LYS A 230 0.27 18.80 -36.30
N LEU A 231 0.28 18.40 -35.03
CA LEU A 231 1.35 17.63 -34.41
C LEU A 231 1.14 16.11 -34.55
N LEU A 232 -0.12 15.68 -34.66
CA LEU A 232 -0.52 14.28 -34.87
C LEU A 232 -1.60 14.20 -35.96
N ALA A 233 -1.77 13.02 -36.55
CA ALA A 233 -2.75 12.71 -37.59
C ALA A 233 -2.61 13.56 -38.87
N THR A 234 -1.37 13.79 -39.32
CA THR A 234 -1.10 14.71 -40.44
C THR A 234 -1.02 14.03 -41.81
N SER A 235 -0.39 12.84 -41.89
CA SER A 235 -0.16 12.13 -43.15
C SER A 235 -0.52 10.64 -43.11
N GLY A 236 -1.23 10.20 -42.07
CA GLY A 236 -1.73 8.84 -41.89
C GLY A 236 -0.84 7.98 -41.00
N TYR A 237 -1.03 6.66 -41.01
CA TYR A 237 -0.39 5.69 -40.08
C TYR A 237 1.14 5.56 -40.16
N HIS A 238 1.80 6.31 -41.04
CA HIS A 238 3.20 6.12 -41.42
C HIS A 238 4.00 7.43 -41.48
N THR A 239 3.59 8.45 -40.71
CA THR A 239 4.34 9.72 -40.51
C THR A 239 5.81 9.48 -40.20
N LEU A 240 6.12 8.63 -39.22
CA LEU A 240 7.49 8.34 -38.82
C LEU A 240 8.30 7.68 -39.94
N TYR A 241 7.68 6.81 -40.74
CA TYR A 241 8.31 6.18 -41.89
C TYR A 241 8.59 7.20 -43.01
N GLN A 242 7.65 8.11 -43.28
CA GLN A 242 7.84 9.19 -44.26
C GLN A 242 8.97 10.14 -43.84
N TRP A 243 9.02 10.50 -42.56
CA TRP A 243 10.12 11.29 -42.01
C TRP A 243 11.46 10.55 -42.12
N TYR A 244 11.49 9.25 -41.82
CA TYR A 244 12.69 8.43 -42.01
C TYR A 244 13.14 8.41 -43.47
N GLN A 245 12.24 8.22 -44.43
CA GLN A 245 12.58 8.27 -45.86
C GLN A 245 13.12 9.63 -46.28
N SER A 246 12.56 10.75 -45.78
CA SER A 246 13.09 12.08 -46.10
C SER A 246 14.48 12.30 -45.52
N VAL A 247 14.72 11.90 -44.27
CA VAL A 247 16.04 12.06 -43.63
C VAL A 247 17.07 11.11 -44.26
N GLU A 248 16.66 9.87 -44.57
CA GLU A 248 17.51 8.87 -45.21
C GLU A 248 17.94 9.32 -46.62
N SER A 249 17.04 9.89 -47.41
CA SER A 249 17.37 10.40 -48.74
C SER A 249 18.26 11.64 -48.71
N GLU A 250 18.08 12.52 -47.72
CA GLU A 250 18.89 13.73 -47.56
C GLU A 250 20.31 13.45 -47.04
N HIS A 251 20.45 12.60 -46.03
CA HIS A 251 21.73 12.39 -45.32
C HIS A 251 22.49 11.15 -45.82
N PHE A 252 21.82 10.19 -46.46
CA PHE A 252 22.41 8.93 -46.93
C PHE A 252 21.97 8.62 -48.37
N PRO A 253 22.43 9.37 -49.38
CA PRO A 253 22.10 9.11 -50.77
C PRO A 253 22.62 7.73 -51.22
N ASP A 254 21.88 7.05 -52.10
CA ASP A 254 22.24 5.73 -52.63
C ASP A 254 22.69 5.82 -54.10
N PRO A 255 23.96 6.22 -54.36
CA PRO A 255 24.47 6.37 -55.72
C PRO A 255 24.58 5.04 -56.48
N THR A 256 24.47 3.90 -55.78
CA THR A 256 24.60 2.57 -56.38
C THR A 256 23.26 1.89 -56.65
N GLY A 257 22.14 2.48 -56.25
CA GLY A 257 20.81 1.85 -56.32
C GLY A 257 20.72 0.54 -55.54
N LEU A 258 21.48 0.40 -54.44
CA LEU A 258 21.44 -0.78 -53.59
C LEU A 258 20.06 -0.97 -52.94
N ARG A 259 19.40 0.09 -52.48
CA ARG A 259 18.08 0.04 -51.82
C ARG A 259 17.00 -0.43 -52.76
N GLU A 260 16.95 0.11 -53.98
CA GLU A 260 16.01 -0.33 -55.02
C GLU A 260 16.22 -1.81 -55.39
N ARG A 261 17.48 -2.25 -55.49
CA ARG A 261 17.80 -3.67 -55.74
C ARG A 261 17.37 -4.57 -54.59
N ILE A 262 17.57 -4.15 -53.33
CA ILE A 262 17.11 -4.91 -52.16
C ILE A 262 15.57 -4.96 -52.12
N GLU A 263 14.90 -3.86 -52.41
CA GLU A 263 13.44 -3.82 -52.51
C GLU A 263 12.93 -4.80 -53.58
N GLN A 264 13.54 -4.81 -54.76
CA GLN A 264 13.22 -5.78 -55.82
C GLN A 264 13.51 -7.23 -55.41
N TRP A 265 14.68 -7.50 -54.83
CA TRP A 265 15.07 -8.85 -54.38
C TRP A 265 14.18 -9.39 -53.26
N THR A 266 13.65 -8.51 -52.43
CA THR A 266 12.75 -8.87 -51.33
C THR A 266 11.27 -8.78 -51.72
N PHE A 267 10.95 -8.53 -53.00
CA PHE A 267 9.57 -8.32 -53.48
C PHE A 267 8.81 -7.26 -52.66
N GLY A 268 9.48 -6.18 -52.25
CA GLY A 268 8.91 -5.11 -51.43
C GLY A 268 8.80 -5.42 -49.94
N LEU A 269 9.23 -6.60 -49.49
CA LEU A 269 9.16 -6.98 -48.07
C LEU A 269 10.07 -6.12 -47.19
N TYR A 270 11.28 -5.77 -47.66
CA TYR A 270 12.22 -4.93 -46.91
C TYR A 270 11.60 -3.58 -46.49
N PRO A 271 11.15 -2.71 -47.41
CA PRO A 271 10.55 -1.43 -47.02
C PRO A 271 9.22 -1.61 -46.28
N ALA A 272 8.44 -2.65 -46.59
CA ALA A 272 7.20 -2.94 -45.87
C ALA A 272 7.46 -3.29 -44.39
N CYS A 273 8.46 -4.14 -44.10
CA CYS A 273 8.83 -4.50 -42.75
C CYS A 273 9.24 -3.27 -41.93
N ILE A 274 10.09 -2.40 -42.48
CA ILE A 274 10.50 -1.15 -41.80
C ILE A 274 9.28 -0.25 -41.57
N LYS A 275 8.45 -0.04 -42.60
CA LYS A 275 7.25 0.79 -42.53
C LYS A 275 6.27 0.35 -41.44
N TYR A 276 5.98 -0.95 -41.34
CA TYR A 276 5.06 -1.47 -40.32
C TYR A 276 5.70 -1.53 -38.93
N LEU A 277 7.00 -1.81 -38.84
CA LEU A 277 7.73 -1.77 -37.58
C LEU A 277 7.73 -0.36 -36.98
N MET A 278 8.04 0.66 -37.79
CA MET A 278 8.01 2.07 -37.35
C MET A 278 6.60 2.53 -36.95
N SER A 279 5.56 2.09 -37.66
CA SER A 279 4.16 2.35 -37.27
C SER A 279 3.85 1.78 -35.87
N GLY A 280 4.41 0.62 -35.53
CA GLY A 280 4.30 0.03 -34.19
C GLY A 280 4.99 0.84 -33.08
N PHE A 281 5.97 1.69 -33.41
CA PHE A 281 6.65 2.58 -32.47
C PHE A 281 6.02 4.00 -32.42
N ASP A 282 5.21 4.38 -33.41
CA ASP A 282 4.50 5.67 -33.45
C ASP A 282 3.07 5.56 -32.88
N VAL A 283 3.00 5.08 -31.63
CA VAL A 283 1.74 4.83 -30.92
C VAL A 283 0.83 6.08 -30.83
N PRO A 284 1.35 7.32 -30.59
CA PRO A 284 0.54 8.53 -30.62
C PRO A 284 -0.11 8.80 -31.98
N GLU A 285 0.61 8.62 -33.09
CA GLU A 285 0.05 8.80 -34.43
C GLU A 285 -1.02 7.74 -34.70
N VAL A 286 -0.74 6.47 -34.39
CA VAL A 286 -1.71 5.38 -34.57
C VAL A 286 -2.99 5.65 -33.78
N MET A 287 -2.86 6.13 -32.54
CA MET A 287 -3.99 6.52 -31.70
C MET A 287 -4.77 7.69 -32.30
N ALA A 288 -4.09 8.76 -32.73
CA ALA A 288 -4.70 9.96 -33.27
C ALA A 288 -5.41 9.72 -34.62
N VAL A 289 -4.74 9.04 -35.57
CA VAL A 289 -5.31 8.71 -36.88
C VAL A 289 -6.51 7.77 -36.73
N THR A 290 -6.41 6.75 -35.88
CA THR A 290 -7.52 5.82 -35.64
C THR A 290 -8.69 6.52 -34.96
N ARG A 291 -8.42 7.37 -33.96
CA ARG A 291 -9.44 8.23 -33.33
C ARG A 291 -10.15 9.09 -34.36
N SER A 292 -9.41 9.79 -35.24
CA SER A 292 -10.02 10.61 -36.29
C SER A 292 -10.89 9.80 -37.26
N ASN A 293 -10.48 8.57 -37.59
CA ASN A 293 -11.28 7.67 -38.43
C ASN A 293 -12.55 7.21 -37.71
N ILE A 294 -12.47 6.81 -36.44
CA ILE A 294 -13.64 6.44 -35.62
C ILE A 294 -14.62 7.61 -35.53
N CYS A 295 -14.13 8.82 -35.27
CA CYS A 295 -14.98 9.99 -35.12
C CYS A 295 -15.67 10.43 -36.42
N LYS A 296 -15.10 10.11 -37.58
CA LYS A 296 -15.71 10.41 -38.89
C LYS A 296 -16.66 9.31 -39.37
N ASN A 297 -16.25 8.05 -39.23
CA ASN A 297 -16.89 6.92 -39.91
C ASN A 297 -17.59 5.95 -38.95
N GLY A 298 -17.51 6.19 -37.64
CA GLY A 298 -17.99 5.27 -36.60
C GLY A 298 -17.02 4.14 -36.30
N ILE A 299 -17.14 3.54 -35.12
CA ILE A 299 -16.27 2.44 -34.67
C ILE A 299 -16.45 1.16 -35.49
N ASP A 300 -17.64 0.95 -36.07
CA ASP A 300 -17.95 -0.20 -36.92
C ASP A 300 -17.18 -0.21 -38.25
N SER A 301 -16.57 0.92 -38.61
CA SER A 301 -15.68 1.01 -39.78
C SER A 301 -14.32 0.32 -39.56
N LEU A 302 -13.96 0.02 -38.31
CA LEU A 302 -12.70 -0.66 -37.98
C LEU A 302 -12.85 -2.18 -38.03
N SER A 303 -11.80 -2.85 -38.53
CA SER A 303 -11.65 -4.28 -38.32
C SER A 303 -11.46 -4.59 -36.83
N ARG A 304 -11.82 -5.81 -36.41
CA ARG A 304 -11.60 -6.28 -35.02
C ARG A 304 -10.13 -6.12 -34.59
N GLY A 305 -9.20 -6.42 -35.49
CA GLY A 305 -7.76 -6.22 -35.24
C GLY A 305 -7.40 -4.74 -35.07
N GLY A 306 -7.97 -3.85 -35.90
CA GLY A 306 -7.79 -2.41 -35.77
C GLY A 306 -8.32 -1.85 -34.45
N ALA A 307 -9.49 -2.31 -34.00
CA ALA A 307 -10.03 -1.94 -32.69
C ALA A 307 -9.13 -2.40 -31.54
N VAL A 308 -8.58 -3.62 -31.60
CA VAL A 308 -7.64 -4.13 -30.60
C VAL A 308 -6.37 -3.27 -30.57
N ILE A 309 -5.79 -2.94 -31.73
CA ILE A 309 -4.59 -2.08 -31.82
C ILE A 309 -4.88 -0.69 -31.24
N TYR A 310 -6.05 -0.13 -31.53
CA TYR A 310 -6.49 1.16 -30.98
C TYR A 310 -6.56 1.13 -29.45
N TYR A 311 -7.33 0.21 -28.87
CA TYR A 311 -7.47 0.13 -27.41
C TYR A 311 -6.16 -0.23 -26.71
N ALA A 312 -5.30 -1.04 -27.33
CA ALA A 312 -3.95 -1.31 -26.81
C ALA A 312 -3.10 -0.04 -26.79
N SER A 313 -3.16 0.77 -27.86
CA SER A 313 -2.43 2.05 -27.96
C SER A 313 -2.89 3.05 -26.89
N VAL A 314 -4.22 3.21 -26.75
CA VAL A 314 -4.84 4.06 -25.72
C VAL A 314 -4.47 3.58 -24.32
N PHE A 315 -4.55 2.27 -24.07
CA PHE A 315 -4.20 1.67 -22.78
C PHE A 315 -2.78 2.01 -22.35
N LEU A 316 -1.79 1.92 -23.25
CA LEU A 316 -0.38 2.19 -22.90
C LEU A 316 -0.19 3.61 -22.34
N TYR A 317 -0.75 4.62 -23.01
CA TYR A 317 -0.64 6.02 -22.57
C TYR A 317 -1.49 6.30 -21.33
N PHE A 318 -2.73 5.81 -21.32
CA PHE A 318 -3.62 5.99 -20.18
C PHE A 318 -3.09 5.31 -18.92
N TRP A 319 -2.44 4.16 -19.05
CA TRP A 319 -1.83 3.43 -17.95
C TRP A 319 -0.67 4.24 -17.33
N VAL A 320 0.22 4.80 -18.14
CA VAL A 320 1.31 5.66 -17.65
C VAL A 320 0.76 6.88 -16.91
N LEU A 321 -0.31 7.49 -17.42
CA LEU A 321 -0.95 8.65 -16.81
C LEU A 321 -1.72 8.32 -15.51
N SER A 322 -2.42 7.19 -15.47
CA SER A 322 -3.35 6.84 -14.39
C SER A 322 -2.66 6.24 -13.16
N THR A 323 -1.63 5.43 -13.36
CA THR A 323 -1.00 4.66 -12.27
C THR A 323 -0.48 5.48 -11.08
N PRO A 324 0.16 6.66 -11.25
CA PRO A 324 0.52 7.50 -10.11
C PRO A 324 -0.69 7.91 -9.27
N VAL A 325 -1.81 8.21 -9.93
CA VAL A 325 -3.04 8.71 -9.29
C VAL A 325 -3.78 7.59 -8.59
N VAL A 326 -3.86 6.39 -9.17
CA VAL A 326 -4.50 5.24 -8.52
C VAL A 326 -3.81 4.92 -7.19
N SER A 327 -2.49 4.82 -7.21
CA SER A 327 -1.68 4.56 -6.02
C SER A 327 -1.78 5.67 -4.97
N LEU A 328 -1.89 6.93 -5.40
CA LEU A 328 -2.08 8.07 -4.50
C LEU A 328 -3.43 8.01 -3.79
N ILE A 329 -4.51 7.67 -4.49
CA ILE A 329 -5.85 7.57 -3.89
C ILE A 329 -5.90 6.41 -2.90
N LEU A 330 -5.36 5.23 -3.24
CA LEU A 330 -5.31 4.10 -2.31
C LEU A 330 -4.44 4.39 -1.08
N GLY A 331 -3.26 4.99 -1.27
CA GLY A 331 -2.40 5.41 -0.17
C GLY A 331 -3.07 6.44 0.75
N SER A 332 -3.78 7.41 0.17
CA SER A 332 -4.54 8.40 0.93
C SER A 332 -5.72 7.77 1.68
N TYR A 333 -6.41 6.82 1.05
CA TYR A 333 -7.46 6.03 1.69
C TYR A 333 -6.95 5.28 2.92
N LEU A 334 -5.84 4.56 2.81
CA LEU A 334 -5.24 3.82 3.93
C LEU A 334 -4.80 4.78 5.05
N TYR A 335 -4.20 5.92 4.71
CA TYR A 335 -3.82 6.96 5.67
C TYR A 335 -5.02 7.53 6.43
N ILE A 336 -6.10 7.89 5.73
CA ILE A 336 -7.31 8.44 6.36
C ILE A 336 -7.99 7.38 7.22
N SER A 337 -8.10 6.15 6.70
CA SER A 337 -8.73 5.02 7.37
C SER A 337 -8.06 4.68 8.69
N ILE A 338 -6.73 4.62 8.72
CA ILE A 338 -6.02 4.25 9.95
C ILE A 338 -5.99 5.38 10.99
N ASN A 339 -5.80 6.64 10.57
CA ASN A 339 -5.64 7.75 11.51
C ASN A 339 -6.96 8.30 12.07
N TRP A 340 -8.03 8.33 11.26
CA TRP A 340 -9.33 8.89 11.69
C TRP A 340 -10.35 7.81 12.02
N LEU A 341 -10.45 6.78 11.19
CA LEU A 341 -11.43 5.72 11.38
C LEU A 341 -10.89 4.58 12.26
N HIS A 342 -9.57 4.54 12.51
CA HIS A 342 -8.89 3.49 13.27
C HIS A 342 -9.21 2.10 12.70
N ILE A 343 -9.26 1.98 11.37
CA ILE A 343 -9.44 0.71 10.65
C ILE A 343 -8.22 0.40 9.77
N HIS A 344 -8.18 -0.79 9.17
CA HIS A 344 -7.09 -1.21 8.28
C HIS A 344 -5.70 -1.19 8.92
N PHE A 345 -5.60 -1.54 10.20
CA PHE A 345 -4.33 -1.47 10.92
C PHE A 345 -3.25 -2.36 10.27
N ASP A 346 -3.67 -3.51 9.71
CA ASP A 346 -2.79 -4.47 9.04
C ASP A 346 -2.45 -4.00 7.63
N GLU A 347 -3.44 -3.67 6.79
CA GLU A 347 -3.21 -3.28 5.40
C GLU A 347 -2.42 -1.96 5.28
N ALA A 348 -2.70 -0.99 6.15
CA ALA A 348 -2.03 0.31 6.14
C ALA A 348 -0.55 0.23 6.58
N PHE A 349 -0.14 -0.76 7.37
CA PHE A 349 1.27 -0.89 7.79
C PHE A 349 2.03 -2.00 7.05
N SER A 350 1.34 -3.07 6.63
CA SER A 350 1.91 -4.11 5.75
C SER A 350 2.33 -3.52 4.41
N SER A 351 1.52 -2.60 3.84
CA SER A 351 1.85 -1.90 2.59
C SER A 351 3.11 -1.03 2.69
N LEU A 352 3.52 -0.62 3.89
CA LEU A 352 4.74 0.16 4.13
C LEU A 352 5.98 -0.73 4.33
N ARG A 353 5.80 -1.99 4.71
CA ARG A 353 6.86 -3.00 4.93
C ARG A 353 7.98 -2.47 5.84
N ILE A 354 7.58 -1.94 7.00
CA ILE A 354 8.49 -1.30 7.95
C ILE A 354 9.20 -2.36 8.78
N ALA A 355 10.44 -2.67 8.45
CA ALA A 355 11.28 -3.62 9.21
C ALA A 355 11.91 -3.03 10.49
N ASN A 356 11.73 -1.73 10.71
CA ASN A 356 12.24 -0.99 11.88
C ASN A 356 11.43 -1.30 13.15
N TYR A 357 11.82 -0.72 14.29
CA TYR A 357 11.15 -0.87 15.59
C TYR A 357 11.13 -2.31 16.11
N LYS A 358 12.31 -2.93 16.19
CA LYS A 358 12.49 -4.27 16.74
C LYS A 358 12.65 -4.21 18.25
N SER A 359 12.11 -5.21 18.97
CA SER A 359 12.24 -5.29 20.41
C SER A 359 12.15 -6.73 20.89
N PHE A 360 12.68 -6.98 22.09
CA PHE A 360 12.50 -8.22 22.83
C PHE A 360 12.33 -7.91 24.32
N THR A 361 11.59 -8.78 25.02
CA THR A 361 11.38 -8.65 26.46
C THR A 361 12.22 -9.69 27.19
N ARG A 362 12.99 -9.24 28.17
CA ARG A 362 13.79 -10.06 29.08
C ARG A 362 13.12 -10.11 30.45
N PHE A 363 13.03 -11.32 30.98
CA PHE A 363 12.52 -11.60 32.32
C PHE A 363 13.69 -11.95 33.25
N HIS A 364 13.68 -11.37 34.45
CA HIS A 364 14.65 -11.70 35.49
C HIS A 364 13.89 -11.91 36.81
N ILE A 365 13.99 -13.10 37.39
CA ILE A 365 13.47 -13.36 38.74
C ILE A 365 14.61 -13.02 39.70
N ASN A 366 14.42 -11.99 40.51
CA ASN A 366 15.44 -11.53 41.45
C ASN A 366 15.53 -12.48 42.67
N THR A 367 16.48 -12.22 43.57
CA THR A 367 16.67 -13.06 44.77
C THR A 367 15.51 -12.99 45.77
N LYS A 368 14.65 -11.97 45.69
CA LYS A 368 13.42 -11.85 46.49
C LYS A 368 12.24 -12.63 45.90
N GLY A 369 12.38 -13.12 44.67
CA GLY A 369 11.31 -13.77 43.91
C GLY A 369 10.43 -12.82 43.10
N ASP A 370 10.75 -11.52 43.06
CA ASP A 370 10.06 -10.58 42.18
C ASP A 370 10.47 -10.79 40.73
N LEU A 371 9.53 -10.58 39.82
CA LEU A 371 9.76 -10.66 38.39
C LEU A 371 10.02 -9.27 37.81
N GLU A 372 11.29 -8.99 37.50
CA GLU A 372 11.70 -7.82 36.75
C GLU A 372 11.54 -8.07 35.25
N VAL A 373 10.92 -7.11 34.58
CA VAL A 373 10.62 -7.18 33.15
C VAL A 373 11.26 -6.00 32.44
N PHE A 374 12.20 -6.28 31.54
CA PHE A 374 12.89 -5.28 30.72
C PHE A 374 12.50 -5.46 29.26
N THR A 375 12.04 -4.40 28.59
CA THR A 375 11.86 -4.43 27.14
C THR A 375 12.95 -3.59 26.49
N LEU A 376 13.76 -4.25 25.66
CA LEU A 376 14.85 -3.64 24.92
C LEU A 376 14.44 -3.49 23.46
N ALA A 377 14.69 -2.32 22.86
CA ALA A 377 14.30 -2.04 21.49
C ALA A 377 15.37 -1.31 20.68
N VAL A 378 15.23 -1.42 19.35
CA VAL A 378 16.07 -0.83 18.32
C VAL A 378 15.18 -0.16 17.28
N ASP A 379 15.29 1.18 17.18
CA ASP A 379 14.42 2.00 16.32
C ASP A 379 14.69 1.75 14.83
N LYS A 380 15.96 1.58 14.43
CA LYS A 380 16.36 1.35 13.04
C LYS A 380 17.20 0.09 12.94
N VAL A 381 16.76 -0.86 12.12
CA VAL A 381 17.52 -2.09 11.90
C VAL A 381 18.57 -1.89 10.80
N PRO A 382 19.79 -2.43 10.96
CA PRO A 382 20.77 -2.45 9.90
C PRO A 382 20.32 -3.38 8.77
N LYS A 383 20.57 -2.96 7.52
CA LYS A 383 20.26 -3.75 6.31
C LYS A 383 21.48 -4.48 5.76
N GLU A 384 22.66 -4.00 6.09
CA GLU A 384 23.93 -4.57 5.64
C GLU A 384 24.70 -5.06 6.86
N TRP A 385 25.07 -6.33 6.81
CA TRP A 385 25.78 -7.04 7.85
C TRP A 385 27.14 -7.48 7.34
N LYS A 386 28.13 -7.52 8.22
CA LYS A 386 29.46 -8.08 7.94
C LYS A 386 29.88 -9.02 9.07
N LEU A 387 30.78 -9.93 8.79
CA LEU A 387 31.38 -10.79 9.80
C LEU A 387 32.05 -9.90 10.86
N ASP A 388 31.85 -10.20 12.14
CA ASP A 388 32.58 -9.52 13.21
C ASP A 388 34.00 -10.10 13.32
N PRO A 389 35.07 -9.32 13.06
CA PRO A 389 36.44 -9.81 13.19
C PRO A 389 36.76 -10.31 14.59
N ASN A 390 36.11 -9.76 15.62
CA ASN A 390 36.32 -10.18 17.00
C ASN A 390 35.72 -11.56 17.28
N TRP A 391 34.56 -11.86 16.71
CA TRP A 391 33.97 -13.20 16.76
C TRP A 391 34.80 -14.22 15.99
N ASP A 392 35.39 -13.81 14.86
CA ASP A 392 36.20 -14.71 14.03
C ASP A 392 37.57 -15.01 14.67
N GLY A 393 38.19 -14.00 15.29
CA GLY A 393 39.47 -14.10 15.97
C GLY A 393 39.40 -14.73 17.37
N GLU A 394 38.21 -14.96 17.93
CA GLU A 394 38.04 -15.63 19.22
C GLU A 394 38.29 -17.14 19.07
N SER A 395 39.19 -17.69 19.89
CA SER A 395 39.48 -19.13 19.93
C SER A 395 38.26 -19.89 20.44
N LYS A 396 37.54 -20.56 19.54
CA LYS A 396 36.31 -21.29 19.85
C LYS A 396 36.63 -22.69 20.35
N GLN A 397 36.14 -23.04 21.54
CA GLN A 397 36.05 -24.46 21.90
C GLN A 397 34.92 -25.11 21.09
N PRO A 398 35.10 -26.32 20.51
CA PRO A 398 34.16 -26.93 19.56
C PRO A 398 32.72 -27.14 20.07
N GLN A 399 32.49 -27.03 21.38
CA GLN A 399 31.21 -27.32 22.03
C GLN A 399 30.67 -26.17 22.88
N GLU A 400 31.36 -25.03 22.95
CA GLU A 400 30.92 -23.92 23.78
C GLU A 400 29.82 -23.10 23.07
N PRO A 401 28.64 -22.91 23.67
CA PRO A 401 27.59 -22.09 23.11
C PRO A 401 28.04 -20.64 22.87
N SER A 402 27.60 -20.03 21.77
CA SER A 402 28.05 -18.68 21.40
C SER A 402 27.71 -17.62 22.46
N TYR A 403 26.65 -17.79 23.24
CA TYR A 403 26.26 -16.82 24.28
C TYR A 403 27.22 -16.76 25.49
N LEU A 404 28.13 -17.73 25.63
CA LEU A 404 29.19 -17.72 26.66
C LEU A 404 30.48 -17.04 26.18
N GLN A 405 30.61 -16.84 24.87
CA GLN A 405 31.79 -16.22 24.26
C GLN A 405 31.85 -14.72 24.59
N LYS A 406 33.05 -14.15 24.58
CA LYS A 406 33.25 -12.72 24.79
C LYS A 406 32.60 -11.90 23.69
N PHE A 407 32.62 -12.41 22.46
CA PHE A 407 31.92 -11.84 21.32
C PHE A 407 30.89 -12.85 20.83
N PRO A 408 29.64 -12.82 21.34
CA PRO A 408 28.67 -13.87 21.05
C PRO A 408 28.04 -13.78 19.64
N SER A 409 28.15 -12.63 18.97
CA SER A 409 27.52 -12.39 17.67
C SER A 409 28.50 -12.58 16.52
N LYS A 410 28.19 -13.52 15.62
CA LYS A 410 28.93 -13.72 14.35
C LYS A 410 28.85 -12.50 13.42
N TRP A 411 27.76 -11.76 13.51
CA TRP A 411 27.44 -10.66 12.60
C TRP A 411 27.39 -9.34 13.35
N ARG A 412 27.91 -8.30 12.71
CA ARG A 412 27.78 -6.91 13.15
C ARG A 412 27.29 -6.04 12.00
N ALA A 413 26.68 -4.90 12.33
CA ALA A 413 26.28 -3.96 11.30
C ALA A 413 27.51 -3.46 10.53
N LYS A 414 27.37 -3.25 9.22
CA LYS A 414 28.45 -2.72 8.39
C LYS A 414 28.89 -1.33 8.88
N VAL A 415 27.93 -0.50 9.24
CA VAL A 415 28.10 0.83 9.83
C VAL A 415 27.98 0.71 11.35
N SER A 416 29.06 1.02 12.09
CA SER A 416 29.12 0.78 13.53
C SER A 416 28.08 1.56 14.34
N GLN A 417 27.73 2.77 13.91
CA GLN A 417 26.70 3.61 14.57
C GLN A 417 25.28 3.04 14.42
N GLN A 418 25.06 2.09 13.50
CA GLN A 418 23.79 1.41 13.28
C GLN A 418 23.76 0.01 13.90
N ASP A 419 24.83 -0.37 14.61
CA ASP A 419 24.89 -1.68 15.25
C ASP A 419 23.89 -1.77 16.40
N PRO A 420 23.02 -2.80 16.45
CA PRO A 420 22.06 -2.99 17.52
C PRO A 420 22.70 -2.93 18.91
N VAL A 421 23.94 -3.40 19.09
CA VAL A 421 24.65 -3.34 20.37
C VAL A 421 24.85 -1.89 20.85
N ASN A 422 25.02 -0.95 19.92
CA ASN A 422 25.22 0.47 20.22
C ASN A 422 23.91 1.27 20.26
N THR A 423 22.86 0.79 19.60
CA THR A 423 21.58 1.52 19.45
C THR A 423 20.46 1.01 20.34
N VAL A 424 20.62 -0.16 20.95
CA VAL A 424 19.60 -0.77 21.80
C VAL A 424 19.37 0.09 23.04
N ARG A 425 18.11 0.27 23.41
CA ARG A 425 17.71 0.98 24.64
C ARG A 425 16.58 0.26 25.34
N ILE A 426 16.50 0.44 26.66
CA ILE A 426 15.35 -0.01 27.44
C ILE A 426 14.21 0.98 27.17
N ILE A 427 13.09 0.48 26.66
CA ILE A 427 11.89 1.27 26.36
C ILE A 427 10.82 1.17 27.44
N ASP A 428 10.91 0.15 28.29
CA ASP A 428 10.02 -0.07 29.42
C ASP A 428 10.69 -0.99 30.44
N HIS A 429 10.46 -0.70 31.71
CA HIS A 429 10.94 -1.49 32.84
C HIS A 429 9.87 -1.48 33.93
N PHE A 430 9.51 -2.64 34.45
CA PHE A 430 8.62 -2.77 35.59
C PHE A 430 8.89 -4.05 36.38
N VAL A 431 8.46 -4.03 37.63
CA VAL A 431 8.63 -5.14 38.58
C VAL A 431 7.25 -5.66 38.96
N ILE A 432 7.10 -6.98 38.98
CA ILE A 432 5.94 -7.67 39.54
C ILE A 432 6.40 -8.30 40.84
N GLU A 433 5.94 -7.75 41.95
CA GLU A 433 6.30 -8.20 43.29
C GLU A 433 5.72 -9.59 43.59
N GLN A 434 6.51 -10.40 44.30
CA GLN A 434 5.97 -11.58 44.96
C GLN A 434 5.11 -11.10 46.13
N LYS A 435 3.80 -11.41 46.16
CA LYS A 435 2.95 -11.09 47.32
C LYS A 435 3.62 -11.64 48.59
N GLU A 436 3.90 -10.79 49.57
CA GLU A 436 4.14 -11.23 50.95
C GLU A 436 2.90 -11.99 51.44
N LYS A 437 3.12 -13.01 52.28
CA LYS A 437 2.05 -13.70 53.00
C LYS A 437 1.20 -12.64 53.70
N PRO A 438 -0.14 -12.77 53.76
CA PRO A 438 -0.90 -11.93 54.67
C PRO A 438 -0.35 -12.15 56.09
N ASP A 439 0.00 -11.05 56.76
CA ASP A 439 0.35 -11.03 58.18
C ASP A 439 -0.85 -11.54 58.98
N SER A 440 -0.92 -12.85 59.17
CA SER A 440 -1.81 -13.50 60.12
C SER A 440 -0.97 -14.36 61.06
N GLU A 441 0.08 -13.78 61.66
CA GLU A 441 0.86 -14.44 62.72
C GLU A 441 1.63 -13.46 63.63
N LEU A 442 1.20 -12.20 63.72
CA LEU A 442 1.71 -11.22 64.70
C LEU A 442 0.55 -10.56 65.46
N SER A 443 -0.36 -11.38 65.99
CA SER A 443 -1.29 -10.97 67.05
C SER A 443 -1.64 -12.18 67.91
N ASN A 444 -0.63 -12.73 68.58
CA ASN A 444 -0.76 -13.53 69.79
C ASN A 444 0.56 -13.36 70.55
N GLY A 445 0.64 -12.27 71.31
CA GLY A 445 1.72 -11.93 72.23
C GLY A 445 1.16 -11.00 73.29
#